data_AF-A0A8T5R404-F1
#
_entry.id   AF-A0A8T5R404-F1
#
_cell.length_a   1.000
_cell.length_b   1.000
_cell.length_c   1.000
_cell.angle_alpha   90.00
_cell.angle_beta   90.00
_cell.angle_gamma   90.00
#
_symmetry.space_group_name_H-M   'P 1'
#
loop_
_entity.id
_entity.type
_entity.pdbx_description
1 polymer ?
#
loop_
_entity_poly.entity_id
_entity_poly.type
_entity_poly.pdbx_seq_one_letter_code
_entity_poly.pdbx_strand_id
1 'polypeptide(L)'
;MADGGTAADNEDLPTAAAYYARGTHGWRAWWTLLHPPYTLMHLSFVVFGAALVPVLDLYLLVLTLAAFFLAMGLAAHALDELKGRPLKTTIPTNALVALALVGLTGAAALGLWAAHISDVAILWLVPVGVFLVVAYNLELFGGRLHNAHVFALAWGAFPVLVAGYAQSASFGLPLVLGALFAYLLSRAQRSLSDSVRHLRRQASHVEGTIRHNDGTTERFGMARLIEAPEAALRLLVWATVVLAASVLAYHLVAGTWVWDAGPVGRPLRFPQSSL
;
A
#
# COMPACT_ATOMS: atom_id res chain seq x y z
N MET A 1 -1.50 -57.07 14.89
CA MET A 1 -2.48 -55.98 15.07
C MET A 1 -1.90 -55.01 16.08
N ALA A 2 -1.26 -53.95 15.60
CA ALA A 2 -0.74 -52.88 16.43
C ALA A 2 -0.78 -51.58 15.61
N ASP A 3 -1.63 -50.67 16.08
CA ASP A 3 -1.48 -49.21 16.12
C ASP A 3 -0.96 -48.49 14.86
N GLY A 4 -1.87 -48.18 13.95
CA GLY A 4 -1.68 -47.16 12.91
C GLY A 4 -2.14 -45.81 13.46
N GLY A 5 -1.22 -45.11 14.11
CA GLY A 5 -1.43 -43.77 14.65
C GLY A 5 -2.13 -42.86 13.65
N THR A 6 -3.27 -42.34 14.07
CA THR A 6 -4.11 -41.41 13.32
C THR A 6 -3.27 -40.20 12.92
N ALA A 7 -3.05 -40.06 11.61
CA ALA A 7 -2.58 -38.81 11.02
C ALA A 7 -3.52 -37.72 11.52
N ALA A 8 -2.95 -36.80 12.30
CA ALA A 8 -3.62 -35.77 13.05
C ALA A 8 -4.84 -35.20 12.31
N ASP A 9 -5.94 -35.08 13.05
CA ASP A 9 -7.05 -34.18 12.77
C ASP A 9 -6.48 -32.77 12.56
N ASN A 10 -6.07 -32.47 11.33
CA ASN A 10 -5.94 -31.10 10.86
C ASN A 10 -7.37 -30.61 10.68
N GLU A 11 -7.98 -30.20 11.79
CA GLU A 11 -9.14 -29.32 11.73
C GLU A 11 -8.74 -28.13 10.86
N ASP A 12 -9.22 -28.11 9.61
CA ASP A 12 -9.13 -27.00 8.69
C ASP A 12 -9.83 -25.79 9.32
N LEU A 13 -9.09 -25.06 10.19
CA LEU A 13 -9.53 -23.79 10.72
C LEU A 13 -9.82 -22.87 9.52
N PRO A 14 -10.92 -22.11 9.54
CA PRO A 14 -11.40 -21.43 8.34
C PRO A 14 -10.37 -20.43 7.82
N THR A 15 -9.72 -20.80 6.72
CA THR A 15 -8.78 -19.98 5.94
C THR A 15 -9.45 -18.80 5.24
N ALA A 16 -10.72 -18.53 5.52
CA ALA A 16 -11.59 -17.60 4.80
C ALA A 16 -11.14 -16.12 4.88
N ALA A 17 -10.52 -15.71 5.98
CA ALA A 17 -10.12 -14.32 6.21
C ALA A 17 -8.62 -14.09 5.96
N ALA A 18 -8.26 -12.90 5.48
CA ALA A 18 -6.86 -12.50 5.36
C ALA A 18 -6.20 -12.31 6.73
N TYR A 19 -4.88 -12.51 6.83
CA TYR A 19 -4.16 -12.56 8.11
C TYR A 19 -4.27 -11.34 9.02
N TYR A 20 -4.54 -10.17 8.44
CA TYR A 20 -4.68 -8.92 9.17
C TYR A 20 -6.13 -8.60 9.52
N ALA A 21 -7.11 -9.30 8.93
CA ALA A 21 -8.52 -9.05 9.15
C ALA A 21 -8.91 -9.47 10.57
N ARG A 22 -9.62 -8.60 11.29
CA ARG A 22 -10.04 -8.86 12.68
C ARG A 22 -11.54 -9.14 12.80
N GLY A 23 -12.29 -8.97 11.73
CA GLY A 23 -13.73 -9.19 11.68
C GLY A 23 -14.48 -8.10 10.91
N THR A 24 -15.78 -8.28 10.77
CA THR A 24 -16.64 -7.44 9.92
C THR A 24 -17.53 -6.46 10.69
N HIS A 25 -17.51 -6.49 12.03
CA HIS A 25 -18.40 -5.71 12.90
C HIS A 25 -17.64 -4.81 13.88
N GLY A 26 -18.29 -3.72 14.33
CA GLY A 26 -17.75 -2.81 15.33
C GLY A 26 -16.37 -2.25 14.97
N TRP A 27 -15.49 -2.07 15.96
CA TRP A 27 -14.12 -1.58 15.74
C TRP A 27 -13.27 -2.52 14.86
N ARG A 28 -13.57 -3.83 14.87
CA ARG A 28 -12.86 -4.84 14.05
C ARG A 28 -13.13 -4.63 12.56
N ALA A 29 -14.32 -4.14 12.20
CA ALA A 29 -14.65 -3.75 10.84
C ALA A 29 -13.74 -2.62 10.35
N TRP A 30 -13.55 -1.59 11.18
CA TRP A 30 -12.68 -0.45 10.89
C TRP A 30 -11.21 -0.86 10.78
N TRP A 31 -10.74 -1.79 11.64
CA TRP A 31 -9.40 -2.36 11.51
C TRP A 31 -9.24 -3.12 10.20
N THR A 32 -10.21 -3.95 9.82
CA THR A 32 -10.17 -4.70 8.55
C THR A 32 -10.21 -3.74 7.35
N LEU A 33 -11.03 -2.68 7.42
CA LEU A 33 -11.12 -1.62 6.40
C LEU A 33 -9.80 -0.87 6.26
N LEU A 34 -9.14 -0.51 7.37
CA LEU A 34 -7.86 0.22 7.36
C LEU A 34 -6.74 -0.59 6.67
N HIS A 35 -6.87 -1.91 6.59
CA HIS A 35 -5.94 -2.77 5.89
C HIS A 35 -4.47 -2.55 6.35
N PRO A 36 -4.15 -2.60 7.65
CA PRO A 36 -3.00 -1.90 8.23
C PRO A 36 -1.63 -2.27 7.64
N PRO A 37 -1.31 -3.56 7.38
CA PRO A 37 0.00 -3.90 6.81
C PRO A 37 0.23 -3.26 5.44
N TYR A 38 -0.80 -3.23 4.59
CA TYR A 38 -0.67 -2.68 3.25
C TYR A 38 -0.78 -1.16 3.27
N THR A 39 -1.61 -0.56 4.13
CA THR A 39 -1.56 0.90 4.38
C THR A 39 -0.16 1.33 4.78
N LEU A 40 0.46 0.62 5.73
CA LEU A 40 1.81 0.88 6.17
C LEU A 40 2.84 0.70 5.04
N MET A 41 2.71 -0.36 4.24
CA MET A 41 3.55 -0.58 3.05
C MET A 41 3.44 0.59 2.05
N HIS A 42 2.24 1.07 1.74
CA HIS A 42 2.06 2.20 0.82
C HIS A 42 2.63 3.51 1.38
N LEU A 43 2.44 3.79 2.68
CA LEU A 43 3.06 4.96 3.33
C LEU A 43 4.60 4.85 3.34
N SER A 44 5.14 3.63 3.37
CA SER A 44 6.58 3.40 3.25
C SER A 44 7.12 3.81 1.88
N PHE A 45 6.33 3.70 0.81
CA PHE A 45 6.70 4.23 -0.51
C PHE A 45 6.78 5.77 -0.51
N VAL A 46 5.92 6.44 0.25
CA VAL A 46 5.99 7.91 0.43
C VAL A 46 7.29 8.30 1.11
N VAL A 47 7.62 7.65 2.23
CA VAL A 47 8.88 7.89 2.96
C VAL A 47 10.09 7.63 2.06
N PHE A 48 10.08 6.47 1.37
CA PHE A 48 11.17 6.10 0.48
C PHE A 48 11.35 7.14 -0.64
N GLY A 49 10.28 7.54 -1.34
CA GLY A 49 10.36 8.53 -2.41
C GLY A 49 10.82 9.90 -1.93
N ALA A 50 10.30 10.38 -0.80
CA ALA A 50 10.74 11.65 -0.22
C ALA A 50 12.22 11.63 0.19
N ALA A 51 12.75 10.48 0.60
CA ALA A 51 14.16 10.33 0.99
C ALA A 51 15.13 10.20 -0.18
N LEU A 52 14.68 10.18 -1.45
CA LEU A 52 15.56 10.12 -2.62
C LEU A 52 16.12 11.49 -3.02
N VAL A 53 16.50 12.31 -2.05
CA VAL A 53 17.03 13.67 -2.22
C VAL A 53 18.25 13.89 -1.34
N PRO A 54 19.14 14.84 -1.66
CA PRO A 54 20.32 15.11 -0.82
C PRO A 54 19.99 15.66 0.57
N VAL A 55 18.92 16.46 0.68
CA VAL A 55 18.45 17.07 1.93
C VAL A 55 16.95 16.84 2.04
N LEU A 56 16.52 16.13 3.07
CA LEU A 56 15.12 15.77 3.29
C LEU A 56 14.38 16.86 4.07
N ASP A 57 13.33 17.45 3.50
CA ASP A 57 12.40 18.29 4.26
C ASP A 57 11.35 17.43 4.98
N LEU A 58 11.41 17.42 6.31
CA LEU A 58 10.51 16.67 7.16
C LEU A 58 9.09 17.24 7.19
N TYR A 59 8.92 18.55 6.97
CA TYR A 59 7.60 19.17 6.96
C TYR A 59 6.79 18.69 5.75
N LEU A 60 7.40 18.76 4.56
CA LEU A 60 6.81 18.23 3.33
C LEU A 60 6.59 16.71 3.38
N LEU A 61 7.50 15.96 4.01
CA LEU A 61 7.28 14.53 4.26
C LEU A 61 6.02 14.28 5.11
N VAL A 62 5.83 15.01 6.21
CA VAL A 62 4.64 14.86 7.07
C VAL A 62 3.36 15.22 6.32
N LEU A 63 3.36 16.32 5.56
CA LEU A 63 2.22 16.71 4.73
C LEU A 63 1.88 15.63 3.70
N THR A 64 2.89 15.08 3.02
CA THR A 64 2.72 14.05 2.01
C THR A 64 2.20 12.74 2.64
N LEU A 65 2.75 12.33 3.79
CA LEU A 65 2.26 11.18 4.54
C LEU A 65 0.80 11.33 4.95
N ALA A 66 0.42 12.49 5.48
CA ALA A 66 -0.96 12.78 5.85
C ALA A 66 -1.88 12.76 4.62
N ALA A 67 -1.48 13.36 3.50
CA ALA A 67 -2.26 13.36 2.27
C ALA A 67 -2.49 11.94 1.73
N PHE A 68 -1.43 11.12 1.67
CA PHE A 68 -1.54 9.74 1.21
C PHE A 68 -2.29 8.82 2.19
N PHE A 69 -2.16 9.05 3.50
CA PHE A 69 -2.96 8.33 4.49
C PHE A 69 -4.46 8.62 4.32
N LEU A 70 -4.83 9.89 4.14
CA LEU A 70 -6.22 10.28 3.92
C LEU A 70 -6.77 9.75 2.59
N ALA A 71 -6.01 9.87 1.50
CA ALA A 71 -6.44 9.41 0.18
C ALA A 71 -6.47 7.89 0.05
N MET A 72 -5.39 7.21 0.41
CA MET A 72 -5.22 5.76 0.19
C MET A 72 -5.55 4.93 1.42
N GLY A 73 -5.12 5.37 2.61
CA GLY A 73 -5.37 4.63 3.86
C GLY A 73 -6.83 4.69 4.32
N LEU A 74 -7.56 5.74 3.96
CA LEU A 74 -8.96 5.93 4.35
C LEU A 74 -9.91 5.95 3.14
N ALA A 75 -9.76 6.92 2.23
CA ALA A 75 -10.77 7.12 1.20
C ALA A 75 -10.83 5.97 0.18
N ALA A 76 -9.68 5.50 -0.31
CA ALA A 76 -9.62 4.36 -1.23
C ALA A 76 -10.29 3.12 -0.62
N HIS A 77 -9.96 2.77 0.62
CA HIS A 77 -10.59 1.63 1.30
C HIS A 77 -12.09 1.81 1.51
N ALA A 78 -12.53 3.02 1.85
CA ALA A 78 -13.95 3.31 1.99
C ALA A 78 -14.70 3.18 0.66
N LEU A 79 -14.11 3.67 -0.44
CA LEU A 79 -14.69 3.54 -1.78
C LEU A 79 -14.71 2.09 -2.28
N ASP A 80 -13.64 1.33 -2.05
CA ASP A 80 -13.57 -0.10 -2.41
C ASP A 80 -14.65 -0.88 -1.65
N GLU A 81 -14.81 -0.60 -0.35
CA GLU A 81 -15.84 -1.26 0.45
C GLU A 81 -17.26 -0.82 0.05
N LEU A 82 -17.47 0.44 -0.35
CA LEU A 82 -18.73 0.88 -0.95
C LEU A 82 -19.03 0.13 -2.25
N LYS A 83 -18.00 -0.22 -3.02
CA LYS A 83 -18.12 -0.96 -4.27
C LYS A 83 -18.25 -2.47 -4.01
N GLY A 84 -19.45 -2.89 -3.64
CA GLY A 84 -19.81 -4.31 -3.59
C GLY A 84 -19.34 -5.07 -2.34
N ARG A 85 -18.87 -4.36 -1.30
CA ARG A 85 -18.52 -4.93 0.01
C ARG A 85 -17.52 -6.10 -0.06
N PRO A 86 -16.37 -5.96 -0.73
CA PRO A 86 -15.36 -7.01 -0.85
C PRO A 86 -14.82 -7.51 0.50
N LEU A 87 -14.86 -6.70 1.57
CA LEU A 87 -14.47 -7.09 2.92
C LEU A 87 -15.65 -7.55 3.78
N LYS A 88 -16.88 -7.44 3.26
CA LYS A 88 -18.14 -7.82 3.92
C LYS A 88 -18.33 -7.12 5.27
N THR A 89 -17.86 -5.89 5.41
CA THR A 89 -18.02 -5.11 6.65
C THR A 89 -19.46 -4.67 6.84
N THR A 90 -19.86 -4.50 8.10
CA THR A 90 -21.17 -3.94 8.47
C THR A 90 -21.12 -2.43 8.68
N ILE A 91 -20.09 -1.75 8.18
CA ILE A 91 -19.96 -0.30 8.32
C ILE A 91 -21.08 0.38 7.51
N PRO A 92 -21.89 1.25 8.11
CA PRO A 92 -22.96 1.93 7.39
C PRO A 92 -22.47 2.67 6.14
N THR A 93 -23.25 2.63 5.05
CA THR A 93 -22.90 3.25 3.76
C THR A 93 -22.61 4.75 3.90
N ASN A 94 -23.41 5.47 4.69
CA ASN A 94 -23.20 6.89 4.98
C ASN A 94 -21.85 7.15 5.68
N ALA A 95 -21.41 6.26 6.57
CA ALA A 95 -20.11 6.40 7.23
C ALA A 95 -18.95 6.17 6.25
N LEU A 96 -19.06 5.22 5.33
CA LEU A 96 -18.05 5.02 4.27
C LEU A 96 -18.01 6.22 3.31
N VAL A 97 -19.16 6.74 2.89
CA VAL A 97 -19.23 7.95 2.04
C VAL A 97 -18.60 9.14 2.75
N ALA A 98 -18.94 9.37 4.02
CA ALA A 98 -18.35 10.44 4.81
C ALA A 98 -16.83 10.29 4.93
N LEU A 99 -16.32 9.08 5.21
CA LEU A 99 -14.89 8.81 5.28
C LEU A 99 -14.19 9.05 3.93
N ALA A 100 -14.81 8.61 2.83
CA ALA A 100 -14.28 8.83 1.48
C ALA A 100 -14.21 10.32 1.13
N LEU A 101 -15.26 11.08 1.41
CA LEU A 101 -15.31 12.52 1.16
C LEU A 101 -14.28 13.25 2.01
N VAL A 102 -14.29 13.03 3.33
CA VAL A 102 -13.35 13.69 4.26
C VAL A 102 -11.89 13.36 3.89
N GLY A 103 -11.60 12.08 3.59
CA GLY A 103 -10.27 11.64 3.20
C GLY A 103 -9.80 12.30 1.89
N LEU A 104 -10.65 12.29 0.84
CA LEU A 104 -10.30 12.91 -0.44
C LEU A 104 -10.16 14.44 -0.35
N THR A 105 -11.08 15.12 0.34
CA THR A 105 -11.01 16.57 0.50
C THR A 105 -9.81 16.99 1.34
N GLY A 106 -9.51 16.25 2.41
CA GLY A 106 -8.35 16.50 3.25
C GLY A 106 -7.03 16.27 2.49
N ALA A 107 -6.93 15.17 1.74
CA ALA A 107 -5.76 14.90 0.90
C ALA A 107 -5.57 15.96 -0.18
N ALA A 108 -6.64 16.38 -0.85
CA ALA A 108 -6.59 17.44 -1.85
C ALA A 108 -6.16 18.78 -1.23
N ALA A 109 -6.72 19.15 -0.07
CA ALA A 109 -6.33 20.37 0.65
C ALA A 109 -4.84 20.37 1.03
N LEU A 110 -4.32 19.24 1.53
CA LEU A 110 -2.89 19.09 1.84
C LEU A 110 -2.03 19.16 0.57
N GLY A 111 -2.48 18.59 -0.55
CA GLY A 111 -1.78 18.68 -1.84
C GLY A 111 -1.75 20.10 -2.40
N LEU A 112 -2.85 20.86 -2.28
CA LEU A 112 -2.90 22.28 -2.63
C LEU A 112 -1.98 23.11 -1.73
N TRP A 113 -1.94 22.79 -0.44
CA TRP A 113 -1.01 23.42 0.50
C TRP A 113 0.45 23.12 0.14
N ALA A 114 0.78 21.87 -0.17
CA ALA A 114 2.12 21.49 -0.63
C ALA A 114 2.50 22.22 -1.94
N ALA A 115 1.57 22.38 -2.88
CA ALA A 115 1.80 23.12 -4.12
C ALA A 115 2.08 24.62 -3.88
N HIS A 116 1.50 25.19 -2.82
CA HIS A 116 1.71 26.58 -2.45
C HIS A 116 3.11 26.86 -1.88
N ILE A 117 3.67 25.89 -1.15
CA ILE A 117 4.94 26.05 -0.40
C ILE A 117 6.15 25.39 -1.08
N SER A 118 5.94 24.41 -1.97
CA SER A 118 7.01 23.69 -2.68
C SER A 118 7.03 24.06 -4.16
N ASP A 119 6.14 23.47 -4.97
CA ASP A 119 6.12 23.69 -6.42
C ASP A 119 4.69 23.61 -6.99
N VAL A 120 4.35 24.58 -7.84
CA VAL A 120 3.02 24.71 -8.45
C VAL A 120 2.62 23.51 -9.32
N ALA A 121 3.59 22.76 -9.86
CA ALA A 121 3.32 21.57 -10.66
C ALA A 121 2.66 20.44 -9.86
N ILE A 122 2.74 20.46 -8.52
CA ILE A 122 1.96 19.56 -7.65
C ILE A 122 0.45 19.69 -7.93
N LEU A 123 -0.03 20.86 -8.40
CA LEU A 123 -1.43 21.05 -8.81
C LEU A 123 -1.87 20.09 -9.93
N TRP A 124 -0.95 19.56 -10.74
CA TRP A 124 -1.26 18.53 -11.73
C TRP A 124 -1.34 17.13 -11.11
N LEU A 125 -0.57 16.86 -10.07
CA LEU A 125 -0.52 15.55 -9.41
C LEU A 125 -1.75 15.30 -8.53
N VAL A 126 -2.29 16.34 -7.88
CA VAL A 126 -3.49 16.24 -7.02
C VAL A 126 -4.71 15.67 -7.77
N PRO A 127 -5.17 16.25 -8.89
CA PRO A 127 -6.33 15.71 -9.62
C PRO A 127 -6.06 14.32 -10.19
N VAL A 128 -4.82 14.01 -10.59
CA VAL A 128 -4.43 12.66 -11.01
C VAL A 128 -4.60 11.67 -9.86
N GLY A 129 -4.12 11.99 -8.66
CA GLY A 129 -4.28 11.16 -7.47
C GLY A 129 -5.75 10.94 -7.10
N VAL A 130 -6.55 12.01 -7.08
CA VAL A 130 -8.00 11.92 -6.84
C VAL A 130 -8.68 11.04 -7.89
N PHE A 131 -8.35 11.24 -9.17
CA PHE A 131 -8.87 10.41 -10.26
C PHE A 131 -8.50 8.94 -10.06
N LEU A 132 -7.25 8.60 -9.75
CA LEU A 132 -6.80 7.22 -9.56
C LEU A 132 -7.55 6.56 -8.39
N VAL A 133 -7.70 7.25 -7.25
CA VAL A 133 -8.45 6.74 -6.09
C VAL A 133 -9.91 6.48 -6.46
N VAL A 134 -10.58 7.43 -7.10
CA VAL A 134 -12.00 7.26 -7.44
C VAL A 134 -12.20 6.21 -8.53
N ALA A 135 -11.42 6.29 -9.61
CA ALA A 135 -11.62 5.47 -10.79
C ALA A 135 -11.30 3.99 -10.55
N TYR A 136 -10.26 3.69 -9.77
CA TYR A 136 -9.89 2.32 -9.44
C TYR A 136 -10.87 1.67 -8.48
N ASN A 137 -11.19 2.34 -7.36
CA ASN A 137 -11.98 1.72 -6.27
C ASN A 137 -13.47 1.65 -6.58
N LEU A 138 -14.01 2.59 -7.36
CA LEU A 138 -15.40 2.49 -7.84
C LEU A 138 -15.54 1.67 -9.13
N GLU A 139 -14.43 1.14 -9.66
CA GLU A 139 -14.38 0.42 -10.95
C GLU A 139 -15.00 1.23 -12.10
N LEU A 140 -14.68 2.52 -12.18
CA LEU A 140 -15.16 3.37 -13.27
C LEU A 140 -14.72 2.82 -14.64
N PHE A 141 -15.40 3.23 -15.70
CA PHE A 141 -15.17 2.73 -17.07
C PHE A 141 -15.35 1.22 -17.21
N GLY A 142 -16.26 0.63 -16.41
CA GLY A 142 -16.53 -0.81 -16.41
C GLY A 142 -15.36 -1.63 -15.87
N GLY A 143 -14.59 -1.09 -14.92
CA GLY A 143 -13.49 -1.82 -14.26
C GLY A 143 -12.21 -1.97 -15.07
N ARG A 144 -12.08 -1.33 -16.24
CA ARG A 144 -10.87 -1.40 -17.08
C ARG A 144 -9.60 -0.95 -16.35
N LEU A 145 -9.75 -0.01 -15.42
CA LEU A 145 -8.65 0.49 -14.59
C LEU A 145 -8.42 -0.36 -13.33
N HIS A 146 -9.33 -1.25 -12.95
CA HIS A 146 -9.19 -2.11 -11.78
C HIS A 146 -8.37 -3.36 -12.13
N ASN A 147 -7.07 -3.18 -12.37
CA ASN A 147 -6.16 -4.26 -12.71
C ASN A 147 -4.81 -4.12 -12.00
N ALA A 148 -4.00 -5.18 -12.07
CA ALA A 148 -2.76 -5.26 -11.31
C ALA A 148 -1.67 -4.27 -11.77
N HIS A 149 -1.71 -3.82 -13.03
CA HIS A 149 -0.78 -2.80 -13.54
C HIS A 149 -1.13 -1.42 -13.02
N VAL A 150 -2.41 -1.04 -13.11
CA VAL A 150 -2.89 0.24 -12.57
C VAL A 150 -2.72 0.28 -11.06
N PHE A 151 -2.96 -0.85 -10.36
CA PHE A 151 -2.67 -0.95 -8.93
C PHE A 151 -1.21 -0.62 -8.64
N ALA A 152 -0.26 -1.28 -9.32
CA ALA A 152 1.16 -1.04 -9.09
C ALA A 152 1.61 0.38 -9.46
N LEU A 153 1.01 0.99 -10.48
CA LEU A 153 1.28 2.38 -10.83
C LEU A 153 0.74 3.34 -9.76
N ALA A 154 -0.51 3.19 -9.36
CA ALA A 154 -1.21 4.16 -8.51
C ALA A 154 -0.93 3.99 -7.01
N TRP A 155 -0.72 2.76 -6.53
CA TRP A 155 -0.43 2.46 -5.12
C TRP A 155 1.08 2.26 -4.86
N GLY A 156 1.88 1.99 -5.89
CA GLY A 156 3.32 1.78 -5.77
C GLY A 156 4.14 2.97 -6.27
N ALA A 157 4.18 3.14 -7.60
CA ALA A 157 5.02 4.15 -8.25
C ALA A 157 4.60 5.59 -7.92
N PHE A 158 3.31 5.88 -7.95
CA PHE A 158 2.78 7.23 -7.78
C PHE A 158 3.11 7.84 -6.40
N PRO A 159 2.97 7.13 -5.25
CA PRO A 159 3.45 7.63 -3.96
C PRO A 159 4.93 8.00 -3.96
N VAL A 160 5.79 7.19 -4.58
CA VAL A 160 7.22 7.49 -4.70
C VAL A 160 7.43 8.77 -5.50
N LEU A 161 6.83 8.85 -6.69
CA LEU A 161 6.97 10.00 -7.60
C LEU A 161 6.48 11.30 -6.96
N VAL A 162 5.28 11.30 -6.36
CA VAL A 162 4.70 12.50 -5.74
C VAL A 162 5.55 12.96 -4.56
N ALA A 163 5.96 12.02 -3.70
CA ALA A 163 6.76 12.35 -2.53
C ALA A 163 8.14 12.89 -2.91
N GLY A 164 8.86 12.24 -3.83
CA GLY A 164 10.16 12.75 -4.27
C GLY A 164 10.06 14.06 -5.06
N TYR A 165 9.00 14.24 -5.86
CA TYR A 165 8.76 15.49 -6.57
C TYR A 165 8.49 16.64 -5.58
N ALA A 166 7.68 16.41 -4.54
CA ALA A 166 7.41 17.41 -3.51
C ALA A 166 8.70 17.92 -2.84
N GLN A 167 9.73 17.07 -2.73
CA GLN A 167 11.02 17.44 -2.13
C GLN A 167 12.00 18.14 -3.09
N SER A 168 11.93 17.84 -4.39
CA SER A 168 12.99 18.17 -5.36
C SER A 168 12.53 18.97 -6.59
N ALA A 169 11.22 19.13 -6.79
CA ALA A 169 10.60 19.72 -7.96
C ALA A 169 11.08 19.11 -9.31
N SER A 170 11.63 17.89 -9.31
CA SER A 170 12.18 17.25 -10.50
C SER A 170 12.01 15.73 -10.50
N PHE A 171 11.98 15.13 -11.69
CA PHE A 171 11.94 13.67 -11.88
C PHE A 171 13.33 13.12 -12.24
N GLY A 172 14.28 13.24 -11.31
CA GLY A 172 15.63 12.71 -11.49
C GLY A 172 15.67 11.18 -11.60
N LEU A 173 16.79 10.64 -12.11
CA LEU A 173 16.99 9.20 -12.27
C LEU A 173 16.74 8.39 -10.98
N PRO A 174 17.19 8.80 -9.77
CA PRO A 174 16.89 8.07 -8.54
C PRO A 174 15.39 7.91 -8.31
N LEU A 175 14.61 8.96 -8.58
CA LEU A 175 13.16 8.95 -8.38
C LEU A 175 12.44 8.02 -9.36
N VAL A 176 12.89 8.01 -10.63
CA VAL A 176 12.37 7.07 -11.66
C VAL A 176 12.67 5.62 -11.28
N LEU A 177 13.88 5.32 -10.84
CA LEU A 177 14.26 3.98 -10.40
C LEU A 177 13.50 3.57 -9.13
N GLY A 178 13.30 4.50 -8.19
CA GLY A 178 12.50 4.25 -7.00
C GLY A 178 11.03 3.96 -7.33
N ALA A 179 10.45 4.67 -8.29
CA ALA A 179 9.11 4.42 -8.78
C ALA A 179 8.99 3.05 -9.47
N LEU A 180 9.99 2.67 -10.27
CA LEU A 180 10.07 1.33 -10.88
C LEU A 180 10.18 0.24 -9.81
N PHE A 181 10.99 0.43 -8.78
CA PHE A 181 11.08 -0.47 -7.62
C PHE A 181 9.69 -0.66 -6.97
N ALA A 182 9.01 0.43 -6.63
CA ALA A 182 7.70 0.35 -5.98
C ALA A 182 6.63 -0.28 -6.88
N TYR A 183 6.69 -0.03 -8.19
CA TYR A 183 5.85 -0.71 -9.18
C TYR A 183 6.09 -2.22 -9.17
N LEU A 184 7.33 -2.68 -9.33
CA LEU A 184 7.66 -4.11 -9.39
C LEU A 184 7.30 -4.83 -8.08
N LEU A 185 7.58 -4.20 -6.95
CA LEU A 185 7.22 -4.71 -5.63
C LEU A 185 5.70 -4.84 -5.46
N SER A 186 4.95 -3.83 -5.90
CA SER A 186 3.48 -3.86 -5.87
C SER A 186 2.93 -4.90 -6.85
N ARG A 187 3.58 -5.14 -8.00
CA ARG A 187 3.20 -6.23 -8.91
C ARG A 187 3.42 -7.60 -8.28
N ALA A 188 4.55 -7.80 -7.59
CA ALA A 188 4.85 -9.04 -6.87
C ALA A 188 3.84 -9.27 -5.74
N GLN A 189 3.59 -8.26 -4.92
CA GLN A 189 2.55 -8.28 -3.88
C GLN A 189 1.19 -8.65 -4.46
N ARG A 190 0.78 -8.01 -5.55
CA ARG A 190 -0.53 -8.24 -6.14
C ARG A 190 -0.67 -9.65 -6.71
N SER A 191 0.38 -10.18 -7.34
CA SER A 191 0.43 -11.57 -7.83
C SER A 191 0.17 -12.58 -6.72
N LEU A 192 0.88 -12.44 -5.59
CA LEU A 192 0.71 -13.32 -4.43
C LEU A 192 -0.68 -13.16 -3.79
N SER A 193 -1.14 -11.91 -3.63
CA SER A 193 -2.42 -11.60 -3.01
C SER A 193 -3.61 -12.09 -3.84
N ASP A 194 -3.56 -11.98 -5.17
CA ASP A 194 -4.63 -12.43 -6.05
C ASP A 194 -4.77 -13.96 -6.00
N SER A 195 -3.65 -14.70 -5.98
CA SER A 195 -3.65 -16.16 -5.80
C SER A 195 -4.34 -16.58 -4.49
N VAL A 196 -3.95 -15.97 -3.37
CA VAL A 196 -4.54 -16.24 -2.05
C VAL A 196 -6.01 -15.83 -2.01
N ARG A 197 -6.36 -14.67 -2.58
CA ARG A 197 -7.75 -14.17 -2.63
C ARG A 197 -8.65 -15.08 -3.46
N HIS A 198 -8.15 -15.58 -4.60
CA HIS A 198 -8.87 -16.53 -5.44
C HIS A 198 -9.21 -17.80 -4.66
N LEU A 199 -8.22 -18.41 -4.01
CA LEU A 199 -8.43 -19.58 -3.16
C LEU A 199 -9.50 -19.28 -2.09
N ARG A 200 -9.31 -18.23 -1.28
CA ARG A 200 -10.20 -17.90 -0.15
C ARG A 200 -11.66 -17.61 -0.54
N ARG A 201 -11.88 -17.02 -1.72
CA ARG A 201 -13.19 -16.48 -2.11
C ARG A 201 -13.93 -17.33 -3.13
N GLN A 202 -13.22 -18.17 -3.88
CA GLN A 202 -13.78 -18.86 -5.04
C GLN A 202 -13.56 -20.38 -5.01
N ALA A 203 -12.63 -20.90 -4.20
CA ALA A 203 -12.47 -22.35 -4.06
C ALA A 203 -13.43 -22.89 -2.97
N SER A 204 -14.15 -23.97 -3.28
CA SER A 204 -14.96 -24.71 -2.31
C SER A 204 -14.19 -25.84 -1.62
N HIS A 205 -13.20 -26.43 -2.31
CA HIS A 205 -12.36 -27.50 -1.80
C HIS A 205 -11.04 -27.57 -2.59
N VAL A 206 -9.94 -27.91 -1.92
CA VAL A 206 -8.63 -28.14 -2.55
C VAL A 206 -8.00 -29.36 -1.90
N GLU A 207 -7.67 -30.36 -2.73
CA GLU A 207 -6.90 -31.53 -2.33
C GLU A 207 -5.80 -31.82 -3.36
N GLY A 208 -4.66 -32.31 -2.87
CA GLY A 208 -3.54 -32.67 -3.71
C GLY A 208 -2.59 -33.63 -3.01
N THR A 209 -1.70 -34.24 -3.80
CA THR A 209 -0.73 -35.22 -3.33
C THR A 209 0.63 -34.92 -3.95
N ILE A 210 1.67 -34.83 -3.11
CA ILE A 210 3.06 -34.75 -3.54
C ILE A 210 3.66 -36.14 -3.41
N ARG A 211 4.20 -36.68 -4.51
CA ARG A 211 5.02 -37.88 -4.48
C ARG A 211 6.48 -37.45 -4.56
N HIS A 212 7.22 -37.71 -3.49
CA HIS A 212 8.62 -37.36 -3.37
C HIS A 212 9.49 -38.39 -4.08
N ASN A 213 10.73 -38.00 -4.41
CA ASN A 213 11.67 -38.86 -5.13
C ASN A 213 12.12 -40.08 -4.32
N ASP A 214 11.99 -40.04 -2.99
CA ASP A 214 12.25 -41.15 -2.07
C ASP A 214 11.08 -42.14 -1.97
N GLY A 215 10.02 -41.93 -2.76
CA GLY A 215 8.81 -42.75 -2.77
C GLY A 215 7.79 -42.37 -1.69
N THR A 216 8.11 -41.44 -0.79
CA THR A 216 7.14 -40.94 0.20
C THR A 216 6.05 -40.13 -0.48
N THR A 217 4.86 -40.15 0.12
CA THR A 217 3.68 -39.47 -0.42
C THR A 217 3.08 -38.60 0.67
N GLU A 218 2.83 -37.33 0.34
CA GLU A 218 2.33 -36.32 1.26
C GLU A 218 1.05 -35.70 0.68
N ARG A 219 -0.07 -35.79 1.41
CA ARG A 219 -1.31 -35.10 1.03
C ARG A 219 -1.27 -33.65 1.49
N PHE A 220 -1.85 -32.75 0.72
CA PHE A 220 -2.00 -31.35 1.10
C PHE A 220 -3.36 -30.80 0.70
N GLY A 221 -3.78 -29.76 1.42
CA GLY A 221 -5.01 -29.03 1.15
C GLY A 221 -4.76 -27.55 0.88
N MET A 222 -5.85 -26.78 0.91
CA MET A 222 -5.87 -25.34 0.65
C MET A 222 -4.88 -24.54 1.53
N ALA A 223 -4.76 -24.90 2.82
CA ALA A 223 -3.92 -24.20 3.77
C ALA A 223 -2.45 -24.11 3.31
N ARG A 224 -1.91 -25.22 2.77
CA ARG A 224 -0.52 -25.28 2.29
C ARG A 224 -0.27 -24.35 1.10
N LEU A 225 -1.26 -24.16 0.23
CA LEU A 225 -1.15 -23.25 -0.92
C LEU A 225 -1.23 -21.77 -0.51
N ILE A 226 -1.81 -21.46 0.64
CA ILE A 226 -1.94 -20.10 1.16
C ILE A 226 -0.73 -19.71 2.02
N GLU A 227 -0.18 -20.65 2.77
CA GLU A 227 0.85 -20.40 3.78
C GLU A 227 2.07 -19.68 3.22
N ALA A 228 2.71 -20.22 2.18
CA ALA A 228 3.93 -19.64 1.61
C ALA A 228 3.70 -18.26 0.96
N PRO A 229 2.68 -18.05 0.11
CA PRO A 229 2.37 -16.71 -0.41
C PRO A 229 2.04 -15.70 0.69
N GLU A 230 1.33 -16.10 1.74
CA GLU A 230 0.99 -15.20 2.84
C GLU A 230 2.21 -14.84 3.69
N ALA A 231 3.10 -15.79 3.97
CA ALA A 231 4.38 -15.52 4.61
C ALA A 231 5.21 -14.54 3.77
N ALA A 232 5.29 -14.76 2.45
CA ALA A 232 5.95 -13.84 1.53
C ALA A 232 5.32 -12.44 1.54
N LEU A 233 3.99 -12.32 1.54
CA LEU A 233 3.29 -11.04 1.64
C LEU A 233 3.65 -10.28 2.93
N ARG A 234 3.68 -10.97 4.08
CA ARG A 234 4.08 -10.37 5.36
C ARG A 234 5.53 -9.87 5.33
N LEU A 235 6.43 -10.68 4.77
CA LEU A 235 7.84 -10.32 4.62
C LEU A 235 8.02 -9.13 3.66
N LEU A 236 7.29 -9.08 2.54
CA LEU A 236 7.34 -7.96 1.61
C LEU A 236 6.90 -6.65 2.28
N VAL A 237 5.81 -6.67 3.07
CA VAL A 237 5.39 -5.51 3.84
C VAL A 237 6.51 -5.03 4.77
N TRP A 238 7.05 -5.92 5.60
CA TRP A 238 8.06 -5.54 6.58
C TRP A 238 9.40 -5.13 5.95
N ALA A 239 9.83 -5.82 4.89
CA ALA A 239 11.02 -5.45 4.15
C ALA A 239 10.91 -4.03 3.57
N THR A 240 9.74 -3.67 3.04
CA THR A 240 9.47 -2.31 2.51
C THR A 240 9.50 -1.26 3.63
N VAL A 241 8.87 -1.56 4.77
CA VAL A 241 8.87 -0.67 5.93
C VAL A 241 10.27 -0.43 6.46
N VAL A 242 11.06 -1.51 6.59
CA VAL A 242 12.45 -1.44 7.08
C VAL A 242 13.33 -0.66 6.10
N LEU A 243 13.15 -0.86 4.78
CA LEU A 243 13.86 -0.09 3.75
C LEU A 243 13.54 1.41 3.84
N ALA A 244 12.26 1.77 3.97
CA ALA A 244 11.86 3.16 4.12
C ALA A 244 12.39 3.79 5.41
N ALA A 245 12.32 3.05 6.52
CA ALA A 245 12.85 3.48 7.81
C ALA A 245 14.38 3.64 7.78
N SER A 246 15.11 2.79 7.05
CA SER A 246 16.57 2.86 6.98
C SER A 246 17.04 4.10 6.22
N VAL A 247 16.41 4.44 5.09
CA VAL A 247 16.75 5.67 4.35
C VAL A 247 16.35 6.94 5.12
N LEU A 248 15.21 6.93 5.82
CA LEU A 248 14.82 8.03 6.70
C LEU A 248 15.82 8.18 7.85
N ALA A 249 16.18 7.09 8.53
CA ALA A 249 17.15 7.10 9.61
C ALA A 249 18.53 7.58 9.13
N TYR A 250 18.93 7.24 7.90
CA TYR A 250 20.16 7.75 7.29
C TYR A 250 20.16 9.28 7.24
N HIS A 251 19.08 9.91 6.77
CA HIS A 251 18.96 11.37 6.77
C HIS A 251 19.06 11.96 8.17
N LEU A 252 18.29 11.41 9.12
CA LEU A 252 18.22 11.90 10.49
C LEU A 252 19.59 11.83 11.20
N VAL A 253 20.30 10.71 11.06
CA VAL A 253 21.61 10.48 11.67
C VAL A 253 22.71 11.30 10.99
N ALA A 254 22.66 11.43 9.66
CA ALA A 254 23.63 12.22 8.90
C ALA A 254 23.40 13.74 9.03
N GLY A 255 22.28 14.18 9.62
CA GLY A 255 21.90 15.59 9.70
C GLY A 255 21.55 16.20 8.33
N THR A 256 21.22 15.37 7.33
CA THR A 256 20.86 15.83 5.97
C THR A 256 19.35 16.02 5.85
N TRP A 257 18.78 16.79 6.78
CA TRP A 257 17.36 17.10 6.83
C TRP A 257 17.10 18.52 7.31
N VAL A 258 15.93 19.04 6.95
CA VAL A 258 15.41 20.33 7.41
C VAL A 258 13.95 20.18 7.85
N TRP A 259 13.46 21.16 8.58
CA TRP A 259 12.03 21.34 8.81
C TRP A 259 11.67 22.72 8.29
N ASP A 260 11.16 22.81 7.06
CA ASP A 260 10.79 24.09 6.45
C ASP A 260 9.27 24.17 6.26
N ALA A 261 8.60 24.80 7.23
CA ALA A 261 7.17 25.07 7.17
C ALA A 261 6.83 26.41 6.49
N GLY A 262 7.77 26.98 5.71
CA GLY A 262 7.88 28.41 5.42
C GLY A 262 6.67 29.12 4.79
N PRO A 263 6.66 30.47 4.73
CA PRO A 263 5.77 31.25 3.89
C PRO A 263 6.41 31.61 2.53
N VAL A 264 5.56 31.65 1.50
CA VAL A 264 5.75 31.90 0.05
C VAL A 264 6.98 32.74 -0.33
N GLY A 265 7.82 32.19 -1.23
CA GLY A 265 8.68 33.00 -2.11
C GLY A 265 10.20 32.83 -1.97
N ARG A 266 10.70 31.93 -1.12
CA ARG A 266 12.10 31.51 -1.22
C ARG A 266 12.19 30.23 -2.05
N PRO A 267 12.90 30.22 -3.19
CA PRO A 267 13.26 28.95 -3.80
C PRO A 267 14.11 28.18 -2.78
N LEU A 268 13.80 26.90 -2.59
CA LEU A 268 14.68 25.96 -1.88
C LEU A 268 16.07 26.08 -2.51
N ARG A 269 16.98 26.81 -1.85
CA ARG A 269 18.36 26.91 -2.29
C ARG A 269 19.03 25.60 -1.91
N PHE A 270 19.01 24.64 -2.82
CA PHE A 270 19.95 23.53 -2.77
C PHE A 270 21.36 24.12 -2.74
N PRO A 271 22.27 23.62 -1.89
CA PRO A 271 23.67 23.97 -2.01
C PRO A 271 24.10 23.63 -3.43
N GLN A 272 24.53 24.62 -4.21
CA GLN A 272 25.22 24.32 -5.45
C GLN A 272 26.47 23.54 -5.05
N SER A 273 26.55 22.28 -5.46
CA SER A 273 27.78 21.51 -5.37
C SER A 273 28.84 22.28 -6.16
N SER A 274 29.75 22.94 -5.46
CA SER A 274 31.00 23.42 -6.04
C SER A 274 31.79 22.20 -6.48
N LEU A 275 31.69 21.87 -7.77
CA LEU A 275 32.72 21.14 -8.51
C LEU A 275 33.92 22.06 -8.72
#